data_AF-A0A0B1SAI5-F1
#
_entry.id   AF-A0A0B1SAI5-F1
#
_cell.length_a   1.000
_cell.length_b   1.000
_cell.length_c   1.000
_cell.angle_alpha   90.00
_cell.angle_beta   90.00
_cell.angle_gamma   90.00
#
_symmetry.space_group_name_H-M   'P 1'
#
loop_
_entity.id
_entity.type
_entity.pdbx_description
1 polymer ?
#
loop_
_entity_poly.entity_id
_entity_poly.type
_entity_poly.pdbx_seq_one_letter_code
_entity_poly.pdbx_strand_id
1 'polypeptide(L)'
;FTHLLQTSSDEVSVVFADALRKILGTELAPFKTSIFSHSILKEEMQKNATYTVPFISLTILLLVSFTVGSCMTGDWITSKPIEAMIGVLTSSMAIVSAGGLLFGLGEPFIYQVTVMPFIALAIGVDDVYVMLGAWQDTRRTLSPEKRMALALEEAGSAISVTSITSILSFGIGSFSSTPAISIFCKFIMVAVAFDWFYQLTFFAAVMVLGARREAAGYHCILVWKRCDKSEIEKVGLFNFRVIIYILYIFTAFYGCAQLEPNLTPSRLVVDDSPLIHYLHLAENRIWAEGLIGRVYVNKAPDFRDPEQVDRVLNLVHDLESTPYSMGPNSTSFWLREFNNYKQYFTEDNERFYITLKSFLQVSFNNHWETDIHWANYGPKNERVDKFVFTTAFKIASWNVRTELLLMWRNITSHYPELEALVFDENNFYSDQASRCVKSTKARENLIYKDVLGEFYNNLSAMSSLLKESLFS
;
A
#
# COMPACT_ATOMS: atom_id res chain seq x y z
N PHE A 1 5.19 -9.06 -38.18
CA PHE A 1 6.07 -7.86 -38.18
C PHE A 1 5.89 -6.99 -36.95
N THR A 2 4.70 -6.87 -36.36
CA THR A 2 4.45 -6.20 -35.06
C THR A 2 4.96 -6.96 -33.82
N HIS A 3 5.18 -8.28 -33.91
CA HIS A 3 5.74 -9.09 -32.81
C HIS A 3 7.29 -9.09 -32.73
N LEU A 4 7.99 -8.57 -33.75
CA LEU A 4 9.47 -8.50 -33.78
C LEU A 4 10.02 -7.11 -33.47
N LEU A 5 9.16 -6.07 -33.49
CA LEU A 5 9.48 -4.70 -33.04
C LEU A 5 9.14 -4.48 -31.56
N GLN A 6 8.74 -5.55 -30.87
CA GLN A 6 8.36 -5.56 -29.47
C GLN A 6 9.48 -6.13 -28.59
N THR A 7 10.75 -5.91 -28.96
CA THR A 7 11.78 -5.67 -27.94
C THR A 7 11.21 -4.54 -27.10
N SER A 8 10.81 -4.85 -25.86
CA SER A 8 9.90 -3.97 -25.13
C SER A 8 10.54 -2.59 -24.97
N SER A 9 9.76 -1.52 -25.07
CA SER A 9 10.25 -0.15 -24.79
C SER A 9 11.03 -0.10 -23.46
N ASP A 10 10.67 -0.95 -22.51
CA ASP A 10 11.35 -1.11 -21.24
C ASP A 10 12.77 -1.64 -21.40
N GLU A 11 12.99 -2.70 -22.19
CA GLU A 11 14.32 -3.27 -22.46
C GLU A 11 15.25 -2.24 -23.13
N VAL A 12 14.75 -1.50 -24.12
CA VAL A 12 15.54 -0.44 -24.78
C VAL A 12 15.84 0.69 -23.80
N SER A 13 14.88 1.07 -22.94
CA SER A 13 15.08 2.09 -21.91
C SER A 13 16.18 1.71 -20.91
N VAL A 14 16.24 0.43 -20.51
CA VAL A 14 17.25 -0.09 -19.57
C VAL A 14 18.63 -0.03 -20.22
N VAL A 15 18.76 -0.58 -21.43
CA VAL A 15 20.05 -0.59 -22.15
C VAL A 15 20.54 0.84 -22.41
N PHE A 16 19.64 1.74 -22.79
CA PHE A 16 19.99 3.15 -23.00
C PHE A 16 20.42 3.82 -21.69
N ALA A 17 19.69 3.61 -20.60
CA ALA A 17 20.03 4.17 -19.29
C ALA A 17 21.40 3.67 -18.80
N ASP A 18 21.70 2.39 -18.97
CA ASP A 18 22.99 1.80 -18.60
C ASP A 18 24.14 2.36 -19.44
N ALA A 19 23.94 2.50 -20.76
CA ALA A 19 24.91 3.12 -21.64
C ALA A 19 25.17 4.58 -21.25
N LEU A 20 24.11 5.34 -20.99
CA LEU A 20 24.19 6.74 -20.56
C LEU A 20 24.94 6.86 -19.24
N ARG A 21 24.65 5.99 -18.28
CA ARG A 21 25.31 5.94 -16.98
C ARG A 21 26.80 5.64 -17.09
N LYS A 22 27.17 4.73 -17.99
CA LYS A 22 28.57 4.40 -18.26
C LYS A 22 29.34 5.58 -18.85
N ILE A 23 28.70 6.38 -19.70
CA ILE A 23 29.30 7.59 -20.28
C ILE A 23 29.42 8.69 -19.21
N LEU A 24 28.33 8.98 -18.51
CA LEU A 24 28.24 10.07 -17.54
C LEU A 24 28.97 9.79 -16.22
N GLY A 25 29.26 8.53 -15.92
CA GLY A 25 30.05 8.11 -14.76
C GLY A 25 31.57 8.12 -14.96
N THR A 26 32.06 8.51 -16.13
CA THR A 26 33.51 8.65 -16.37
C THR A 26 34.06 9.93 -15.72
N GLU A 27 35.29 9.87 -15.20
CA GLU A 27 35.98 11.01 -14.54
C GLU A 27 36.21 12.23 -15.44
N LEU A 28 35.89 12.15 -16.74
CA LEU A 28 36.02 13.25 -17.70
C LEU A 28 34.88 14.29 -17.65
N ALA A 29 33.79 14.04 -16.91
CA ALA A 29 32.68 14.98 -16.83
C ALA A 29 32.92 16.03 -15.72
N PRO A 30 32.99 17.34 -16.02
CA PRO A 30 33.11 18.40 -15.01
C PRO A 30 31.83 18.62 -14.19
N PHE A 31 30.76 17.88 -14.49
CA PHE A 31 29.44 18.02 -13.86
C PHE A 31 29.05 16.74 -13.13
N LYS A 32 28.56 16.87 -11.89
CA LYS A 32 27.90 15.78 -11.19
C LYS A 32 26.51 15.57 -11.81
N THR A 33 26.26 14.38 -12.34
CA THR A 33 24.98 14.05 -12.98
C THR A 33 24.19 13.03 -12.15
N SER A 34 22.87 13.08 -12.29
CA SER A 34 21.95 12.09 -11.72
C SER A 34 20.84 11.79 -12.72
N ILE A 35 20.51 10.51 -12.88
CA ILE A 35 19.59 10.04 -13.90
C ILE A 35 18.36 9.45 -13.21
N PHE A 36 17.19 9.70 -13.79
CA PHE A 36 15.96 9.05 -13.42
C PHE A 36 15.33 8.37 -14.62
N SER A 37 14.81 7.17 -14.40
CA SER A 37 13.95 6.46 -15.32
C SER A 37 12.97 5.62 -14.51
N HIS A 38 11.75 5.45 -15.03
CA HIS A 38 10.76 4.55 -14.44
C HIS A 38 11.28 3.11 -14.33
N SER A 39 12.11 2.66 -15.27
CA SER A 39 12.74 1.34 -15.23
C SER A 39 13.74 1.21 -14.07
N ILE A 40 14.57 2.24 -13.83
CA ILE A 40 15.50 2.27 -12.70
C ILE A 40 14.71 2.27 -11.38
N LEU A 41 13.66 3.09 -11.26
CA LEU A 41 12.82 3.12 -10.06
C LEU A 41 12.23 1.74 -9.75
N LYS A 42 11.69 1.05 -10.77
CA LYS A 42 11.15 -0.30 -10.63
C LYS A 42 12.21 -1.32 -10.17
N GLU A 43 13.40 -1.26 -10.74
CA GLU A 43 14.51 -2.14 -10.36
C GLU A 43 14.96 -1.88 -8.92
N GLU A 44 15.13 -0.61 -8.53
CA GLU A 44 15.53 -0.21 -7.18
C GLU A 44 14.48 -0.59 -6.13
N MET A 45 13.19 -0.47 -6.45
CA MET A 45 12.12 -0.99 -5.59
C MET A 45 12.15 -2.52 -5.47
N GLN A 46 12.56 -3.23 -6.52
CA GLN A 46 12.69 -4.69 -6.48
C GLN A 46 13.90 -5.15 -5.66
N LYS A 47 14.99 -4.35 -5.61
CA LYS A 47 16.16 -4.65 -4.78
C LYS A 47 15.79 -4.79 -3.30
N ASN A 48 14.87 -3.98 -2.78
CA ASN A 48 14.35 -4.12 -1.41
C ASN A 48 13.83 -5.54 -1.11
N ALA A 49 13.09 -6.14 -2.03
CA ALA A 49 12.56 -7.48 -1.85
C ALA A 49 13.69 -8.52 -1.85
N THR A 50 14.64 -8.42 -2.79
CA THR A 50 15.79 -9.32 -2.89
C THR A 50 16.69 -9.25 -1.65
N TYR A 51 16.92 -8.05 -1.11
CA TYR A 51 17.66 -7.87 0.15
C TYR A 51 16.96 -8.48 1.36
N THR A 52 15.63 -8.60 1.33
CA THR A 52 14.82 -9.16 2.43
C THR A 52 14.86 -10.69 2.47
N VAL A 53 14.99 -11.37 1.32
CA VAL A 53 15.00 -12.84 1.22
C VAL A 53 15.93 -13.55 2.21
N PRO A 54 17.22 -13.19 2.38
CA PRO A 54 18.11 -13.86 3.33
C PRO A 54 17.64 -13.72 4.79
N PHE A 55 16.94 -12.64 5.13
CA PHE A 55 16.41 -12.43 6.47
C PHE A 55 15.23 -13.35 6.78
N ILE A 56 14.48 -13.84 5.78
CA ILE A 56 13.41 -14.81 6.01
C ILE A 56 13.98 -16.08 6.67
N SER A 57 15.09 -16.60 6.14
CA SER A 57 15.76 -17.78 6.69
C SER A 57 16.27 -17.53 8.11
N LEU A 58 16.85 -16.34 8.36
CA LEU A 58 17.31 -15.94 9.69
C LEU A 58 16.14 -15.84 10.68
N THR A 59 15.02 -15.24 10.28
CA THR A 59 13.84 -15.10 11.14
C THR A 59 13.20 -16.44 11.45
N ILE A 60 13.09 -17.36 10.48
CA ILE A 60 12.63 -18.72 10.74
C ILE A 60 13.56 -19.42 11.74
N LEU A 61 14.88 -19.31 11.56
CA LEU A 61 15.85 -19.91 12.49
C LEU A 61 15.71 -19.34 13.91
N LEU A 62 15.58 -18.02 14.05
CA LEU A 62 15.40 -17.35 15.33
C LEU A 62 14.08 -17.72 15.98
N LEU A 63 12.97 -17.77 15.21
CA LEU A 63 11.66 -18.19 15.70
C LEU A 63 11.68 -19.63 16.16
N VAL A 64 12.23 -20.57 15.38
CA VAL A 64 12.35 -21.97 15.80
C VAL A 64 13.18 -22.09 17.06
N SER A 65 14.33 -21.41 17.13
CA SER A 65 15.21 -21.44 18.30
C SER A 65 14.51 -20.90 19.55
N PHE A 66 13.79 -19.78 19.41
CA PHE A 66 13.01 -19.16 20.48
C PHE A 66 11.85 -20.06 20.93
N THR A 67 11.05 -20.59 19.99
CA THR A 67 9.89 -21.43 20.30
C THR A 67 10.30 -22.76 20.93
N VAL A 68 11.37 -23.39 20.41
CA VAL A 68 11.93 -24.60 21.02
C VAL A 68 12.47 -24.28 22.43
N GLY A 69 13.25 -23.21 22.58
CA GLY A 69 13.80 -22.80 23.88
C GLY A 69 12.74 -22.48 24.93
N SER A 70 11.67 -21.76 24.54
CA SER A 70 10.56 -21.41 25.43
C SER A 70 9.72 -22.62 25.84
N CYS A 71 9.73 -23.69 25.04
CA CYS A 71 8.99 -24.92 25.31
C CYS A 71 9.81 -25.99 26.06
N MET A 72 11.06 -25.66 26.45
CA MET A 72 11.86 -26.48 27.35
C MET A 72 11.50 -26.16 28.80
N THR A 73 10.66 -26.99 29.40
CA THR A 73 10.46 -27.02 30.85
C THR A 73 11.65 -27.74 31.49
N GLY A 74 12.07 -27.36 32.70
CA GLY A 74 13.25 -27.95 33.38
C GLY A 74 13.26 -29.48 33.49
N ASP A 75 12.14 -30.16 33.23
CA ASP A 75 12.07 -31.61 33.06
C ASP A 75 12.14 -32.05 31.59
N TRP A 76 13.00 -33.03 31.34
CA TRP A 76 13.22 -33.64 30.03
C TRP A 76 12.05 -34.48 29.50
N ILE A 77 10.98 -34.66 30.27
CA ILE A 77 9.79 -35.44 29.87
C ILE A 77 8.65 -34.51 29.43
N THR A 78 8.45 -33.43 30.20
CA THR A 78 7.34 -32.49 30.02
C THR A 78 7.62 -31.45 28.94
N SER A 79 8.90 -31.23 28.63
CA SER A 79 9.35 -30.39 27.52
C SER A 79 8.73 -30.82 26.19
N LYS A 80 8.37 -29.82 25.36
CA LYS A 80 7.70 -30.02 24.05
C LYS A 80 8.44 -29.41 22.85
N PRO A 81 9.75 -29.68 22.68
CA PRO A 81 10.54 -29.07 21.61
C PRO A 81 10.16 -29.59 20.22
N ILE A 82 9.74 -30.86 20.10
CA ILE A 82 9.34 -31.47 18.83
C ILE A 82 7.99 -30.89 18.39
N GLU A 83 7.04 -30.80 19.32
CA GLU A 83 5.73 -30.23 19.08
C GLU A 83 5.87 -28.74 18.70
N ALA A 84 6.68 -27.98 19.42
CA ALA A 84 7.00 -26.58 19.08
C ALA A 84 7.58 -26.43 17.66
N MET A 85 8.54 -27.27 17.28
CA MET A 85 9.13 -27.25 15.93
C MET A 85 8.10 -27.60 14.85
N ILE A 86 7.26 -28.62 15.09
CA ILE A 86 6.20 -29.00 14.16
C ILE A 86 5.13 -27.92 14.06
N GLY A 87 4.85 -27.19 15.15
CA GLY A 87 3.98 -26.02 15.13
C GLY A 87 4.45 -24.95 14.15
N VAL A 88 5.73 -24.56 14.22
CA VAL A 88 6.33 -23.61 13.26
C VAL A 88 6.30 -24.14 11.82
N LEU A 89 6.54 -25.45 11.64
CA LEU A 89 6.47 -26.10 10.33
C LEU A 89 5.04 -26.07 9.76
N THR A 90 4.03 -26.23 10.61
CA THR A 90 2.62 -26.22 10.23
C THR A 90 2.23 -24.86 9.62
N SER A 91 2.63 -23.76 10.26
CA SER A 91 2.42 -22.41 9.72
C SER A 91 3.20 -22.16 8.43
N SER A 92 4.41 -22.74 8.30
CA SER A 92 5.18 -22.70 7.05
C SER A 92 4.45 -23.44 5.91
N MET A 93 3.84 -24.59 6.21
CA MET A 93 3.03 -25.33 5.23
C MET A 93 1.77 -24.55 4.81
N ALA A 94 1.14 -23.79 5.72
CA ALA A 94 -0.01 -22.95 5.41
C ALA A 94 0.35 -21.84 4.40
N ILE A 95 1.50 -21.18 4.59
CA ILE A 95 2.06 -20.17 3.66
C ILE A 95 2.25 -20.77 2.27
N VAL A 96 2.86 -21.95 2.18
CA VAL A 96 3.09 -22.64 0.89
C VAL A 96 1.76 -23.04 0.24
N SER A 97 0.80 -23.54 1.03
CA SER A 97 -0.53 -23.94 0.55
C SER A 97 -1.31 -22.74 -0.01
N ALA A 98 -1.26 -21.60 0.68
CA ALA A 98 -1.88 -20.36 0.24
C ALA A 98 -1.26 -19.81 -1.05
N GLY A 99 0.08 -19.78 -1.11
CA GLY A 99 0.80 -19.41 -2.33
C GLY A 99 0.43 -20.31 -3.50
N GLY A 100 0.48 -21.64 -3.30
CA GLY A 100 0.12 -22.62 -4.32
C GLY A 100 -1.31 -22.46 -4.84
N LEU A 101 -2.28 -22.24 -3.95
CA LEU A 101 -3.68 -22.02 -4.34
C LEU A 101 -3.83 -20.73 -5.15
N LEU A 102 -3.29 -19.61 -4.67
CA LEU A 102 -3.46 -18.31 -5.32
C LEU A 102 -2.71 -18.22 -6.66
N PHE A 103 -1.52 -18.80 -6.75
CA PHE A 103 -0.82 -18.93 -8.04
C PHE A 103 -1.59 -19.83 -8.99
N GLY A 104 -2.21 -20.92 -8.50
CA GLY A 104 -3.09 -21.78 -9.30
C GLY A 104 -4.36 -21.08 -9.80
N LEU A 105 -4.85 -20.07 -9.08
CA LEU A 105 -5.96 -19.21 -9.49
C LEU A 105 -5.53 -18.04 -10.41
N GLY A 106 -4.22 -17.91 -10.68
CA GLY A 106 -3.67 -16.88 -11.57
C GLY A 106 -3.44 -15.52 -10.92
N GLU A 107 -3.42 -15.42 -9.59
CA GLU A 107 -3.11 -14.17 -8.90
C GLU A 107 -1.62 -13.81 -9.07
N PRO A 108 -1.29 -12.58 -9.50
CA PRO A 108 0.10 -12.18 -9.76
C PRO A 108 0.87 -11.97 -8.45
N PHE A 109 2.15 -12.34 -8.45
CA PHE A 109 3.05 -12.07 -7.33
C PHE A 109 3.48 -10.60 -7.33
N ILE A 110 3.25 -9.92 -6.21
CA ILE A 110 3.71 -8.54 -5.97
C ILE A 110 4.78 -8.53 -4.86
N TYR A 111 5.67 -7.55 -4.90
CA TYR A 111 6.82 -7.47 -3.99
C TYR A 111 6.40 -7.40 -2.51
N GLN A 112 5.27 -6.78 -2.20
CA GLN A 112 4.70 -6.65 -0.86
C GLN A 112 4.32 -8.00 -0.24
N VAL A 113 4.01 -9.02 -1.07
CA VAL A 113 3.72 -10.38 -0.60
C VAL A 113 4.95 -11.05 0.04
N THR A 114 6.17 -10.54 -0.22
CA THR A 114 7.39 -11.00 0.47
C THR A 114 7.33 -10.82 2.00
N VAL A 115 6.45 -9.93 2.50
CA VAL A 115 6.23 -9.72 3.94
C VAL A 115 5.27 -10.77 4.54
N MET A 116 4.47 -11.46 3.71
CA MET A 116 3.48 -12.46 4.15
C MET A 116 4.04 -13.51 5.10
N PRO A 117 5.22 -14.13 4.85
CA PRO A 117 5.74 -15.17 5.73
C PRO A 117 5.96 -14.71 7.16
N PHE A 118 6.41 -13.47 7.36
CA PHE A 118 6.65 -12.93 8.70
C PHE A 118 5.34 -12.76 9.48
N ILE A 119 4.31 -12.24 8.82
CA ILE A 119 2.99 -12.01 9.44
C ILE A 119 2.29 -13.34 9.72
N ALA A 120 2.26 -14.25 8.74
CA ALA A 120 1.60 -15.54 8.89
C ALA A 120 2.31 -16.44 9.92
N LEU A 121 3.65 -16.46 9.95
CA LEU A 121 4.38 -17.18 11.01
C LEU A 121 4.13 -16.60 12.39
N ALA A 122 4.03 -15.27 12.53
CA ALA A 122 3.74 -14.65 13.82
C ALA A 122 2.36 -15.07 14.36
N ILE A 123 1.34 -15.07 13.50
CA ILE A 123 -0.02 -15.52 13.86
C ILE A 123 -0.01 -17.01 14.22
N GLY A 124 0.56 -17.87 13.36
CA GLY A 124 0.51 -19.31 13.60
C GLY A 124 1.36 -19.77 14.79
N VAL A 125 2.49 -19.09 15.08
CA VAL A 125 3.27 -19.36 16.30
C VAL A 125 2.50 -18.95 17.56
N ASP A 126 1.73 -17.86 17.53
CA ASP A 126 0.84 -17.48 18.64
C ASP A 126 -0.17 -18.60 18.93
N ASP A 127 -0.81 -19.14 17.90
CA ASP A 127 -1.76 -20.25 18.02
C ASP A 127 -1.10 -21.53 18.58
N VAL A 128 0.17 -21.78 18.27
CA VAL A 128 0.96 -22.88 18.85
C VAL A 128 1.15 -22.68 20.35
N TYR A 129 1.45 -21.45 20.79
CA TYR A 129 1.59 -21.14 22.22
C TYR A 129 0.26 -21.21 22.97
N VAL A 130 -0.83 -20.71 22.39
CA VAL A 130 -2.17 -20.81 23.01
C VAL A 130 -2.56 -22.27 23.25
N MET A 131 -2.33 -23.13 22.26
CA MET A 131 -2.60 -24.57 22.38
C MET A 131 -1.68 -25.27 23.40
N LEU A 132 -0.37 -24.93 23.41
CA LEU A 132 0.59 -25.48 24.38
C LEU A 132 0.29 -25.02 25.80
N GLY A 133 -0.14 -23.77 25.98
CA GLY A 133 -0.54 -23.20 27.28
C GLY A 133 -1.77 -23.92 27.84
N ALA A 134 -2.85 -24.01 27.06
CA ALA A 134 -4.05 -24.74 27.46
C ALA A 134 -3.74 -26.22 27.77
N TRP A 135 -2.84 -26.85 27.00
CA TRP A 135 -2.37 -28.20 27.30
C TRP A 135 -1.67 -28.31 28.66
N GLN A 136 -0.81 -27.34 29.00
CA GLN A 136 -0.08 -27.32 30.28
C GLN A 136 -1.02 -27.13 31.48
N ASP A 137 -2.13 -26.42 31.29
CA ASP A 137 -3.16 -26.22 32.32
C ASP A 137 -4.03 -27.47 32.57
N THR A 138 -4.06 -28.43 31.62
CA THR A 138 -4.76 -29.69 31.83
C THR A 138 -4.13 -30.58 32.90
N ARG A 139 -4.97 -31.29 33.67
CA ARG A 139 -4.50 -32.24 34.69
C ARG A 139 -3.73 -33.41 34.05
N ARG A 140 -2.48 -33.59 34.47
CA ARG A 140 -1.55 -34.62 33.96
C ARG A 140 -1.98 -36.08 34.24
N THR A 141 -2.94 -36.30 35.15
CA THR A 141 -3.45 -37.63 35.51
C THR A 141 -4.50 -38.17 34.54
N LEU A 142 -5.04 -37.33 33.65
CA LEU A 142 -6.03 -37.71 32.67
C LEU A 142 -5.37 -38.41 31.46
N SER A 143 -6.14 -39.23 30.76
CA SER A 143 -5.67 -39.87 29.51
C SER A 143 -5.32 -38.80 28.46
N PRO A 144 -4.34 -39.06 27.57
CA PRO A 144 -3.96 -38.14 26.50
C PRO A 144 -5.15 -37.61 25.69
N GLU A 145 -6.10 -38.49 25.37
CA GLU A 145 -7.29 -38.14 24.59
C GLU A 145 -8.20 -37.15 25.35
N LYS A 146 -8.38 -37.35 26.66
CA LYS A 146 -9.21 -36.48 27.49
C LYS A 146 -8.53 -35.14 27.79
N ARG A 147 -7.20 -35.13 27.91
CA ARG A 147 -6.42 -33.88 28.01
C ARG A 147 -6.53 -33.05 26.74
N MET A 148 -6.42 -33.69 25.57
CA MET A 148 -6.53 -32.97 24.29
C MET A 148 -7.94 -32.39 24.11
N ALA A 149 -8.97 -33.14 24.49
CA ALA A 149 -10.34 -32.65 24.42
C ALA A 149 -10.54 -31.37 25.25
N LEU A 150 -10.04 -31.35 26.49
CA LEU A 150 -10.11 -30.17 27.37
C LEU A 150 -9.25 -29.01 26.86
N ALA A 151 -8.04 -29.29 26.36
CA ALA A 151 -7.17 -28.26 25.80
C ALA A 151 -7.78 -27.64 24.53
N LEU A 152 -8.41 -28.45 23.67
CA LEU A 152 -9.06 -27.98 22.44
C LEU A 152 -10.37 -27.23 22.73
N GLU A 153 -11.10 -27.60 23.78
CA GLU A 153 -12.29 -26.87 24.23
C GLU A 153 -11.94 -25.41 24.58
N GLU A 154 -10.83 -25.20 25.29
CA GLU A 154 -10.36 -23.87 25.67
C GLU A 154 -9.59 -23.18 24.52
N ALA A 155 -8.44 -23.72 24.11
CA ALA A 155 -7.58 -23.11 23.10
C ALA A 155 -8.20 -23.09 21.70
N GLY A 156 -8.95 -24.13 21.31
CA GLY A 156 -9.57 -24.20 19.99
C GLY A 156 -10.63 -23.12 19.79
N SER A 157 -11.35 -22.76 20.86
CA SER A 157 -12.29 -21.63 20.82
C SER A 157 -11.56 -20.29 20.66
N ALA A 158 -10.50 -20.06 21.44
CA ALA A 158 -9.69 -18.85 21.37
C ALA A 158 -9.02 -18.67 19.99
N ILE A 159 -8.35 -19.72 19.49
CA ILE A 159 -7.70 -19.76 18.17
C ILE A 159 -8.74 -19.51 17.06
N SER A 160 -9.93 -20.13 17.15
CA SER A 160 -10.95 -19.91 16.11
C SER A 160 -11.44 -18.46 16.08
N VAL A 161 -11.58 -17.80 17.23
CA VAL A 161 -11.97 -16.38 17.28
C VAL A 161 -10.87 -15.50 16.67
N THR A 162 -9.60 -15.71 17.01
CA THR A 162 -8.49 -14.91 16.48
C THR A 162 -8.28 -15.14 14.98
N SER A 163 -8.35 -16.38 14.50
CA SER A 163 -8.20 -16.70 13.07
C SER A 163 -9.38 -16.17 12.25
N ILE A 164 -10.63 -16.38 12.68
CA ILE A 164 -11.81 -15.90 11.94
C ILE A 164 -11.81 -14.37 11.86
N THR A 165 -11.51 -13.69 12.97
CA THR A 165 -11.43 -12.21 12.96
C THR A 165 -10.30 -11.71 12.07
N SER A 166 -9.17 -12.41 12.01
CA SER A 166 -8.07 -12.11 11.08
C SER A 166 -8.46 -12.33 9.62
N ILE A 167 -9.11 -13.46 9.30
CA ILE A 167 -9.61 -13.78 7.95
C ILE A 167 -10.61 -12.72 7.50
N LEU A 168 -11.53 -12.29 8.37
CA LEU A 168 -12.49 -11.23 8.05
C LEU A 168 -11.79 -9.87 7.86
N SER A 169 -10.81 -9.53 8.70
CA SER A 169 -10.06 -8.27 8.61
C SER A 169 -9.27 -8.17 7.31
N PHE A 170 -8.50 -9.21 6.97
CA PHE A 170 -7.80 -9.29 5.68
C PHE A 170 -8.78 -9.47 4.51
N GLY A 171 -9.91 -10.14 4.71
CA GLY A 171 -11.00 -10.24 3.74
C GLY A 171 -11.57 -8.88 3.36
N ILE A 172 -11.82 -7.99 4.32
CA ILE A 172 -12.21 -6.60 4.05
C ILE A 172 -11.11 -5.87 3.28
N GLY A 173 -9.83 -6.09 3.63
CA GLY A 173 -8.69 -5.54 2.90
C GLY A 173 -8.59 -6.00 1.44
N SER A 174 -9.06 -7.22 1.14
CA SER A 174 -9.06 -7.78 -0.21
C SER A 174 -9.97 -7.02 -1.19
N PHE A 175 -10.97 -6.28 -0.68
CA PHE A 175 -11.85 -5.42 -1.49
C PHE A 175 -11.32 -3.99 -1.69
N SER A 176 -10.07 -3.71 -1.30
CA SER A 176 -9.46 -2.40 -1.50
C SER A 176 -9.39 -2.03 -3.00
N SER A 177 -9.67 -0.76 -3.32
CA SER A 177 -9.54 -0.23 -4.68
C SER A 177 -8.09 -0.18 -5.18
N THR A 178 -7.11 -0.31 -4.28
CA THR A 178 -5.69 -0.32 -4.61
C THR A 178 -5.24 -1.76 -4.85
N PRO A 179 -4.90 -2.17 -6.10
CA PRO A 179 -4.63 -3.56 -6.44
C PRO A 179 -3.54 -4.21 -5.59
N ALA A 180 -2.45 -3.49 -5.28
CA ALA A 180 -1.37 -4.00 -4.46
C ALA A 180 -1.83 -4.40 -3.05
N ILE A 181 -2.70 -3.59 -2.42
CA ILE A 181 -3.25 -3.89 -1.09
C ILE A 181 -4.23 -5.06 -1.18
N SER A 182 -5.10 -5.06 -2.19
CA SER A 182 -6.05 -6.16 -2.42
C SER A 182 -5.35 -7.52 -2.54
N ILE A 183 -4.35 -7.63 -3.41
CA ILE A 183 -3.58 -8.87 -3.63
C ILE A 183 -2.88 -9.27 -2.32
N PHE A 184 -2.15 -8.36 -1.68
CA PHE A 184 -1.47 -8.63 -0.40
C PHE A 184 -2.43 -9.20 0.65
N CYS A 185 -3.61 -8.59 0.81
CA CYS A 185 -4.61 -9.05 1.76
C CYS A 185 -5.21 -10.41 1.39
N LYS A 186 -5.43 -10.72 0.10
CA LYS A 186 -5.87 -12.08 -0.33
C LYS A 186 -4.86 -13.14 0.08
N PHE A 187 -3.57 -12.89 -0.13
CA PHE A 187 -2.49 -13.79 0.24
C PHE A 187 -2.48 -14.13 1.74
N ILE A 188 -2.57 -13.11 2.60
CA ILE A 188 -2.61 -13.33 4.05
C ILE A 188 -3.91 -13.99 4.49
N MET A 189 -5.06 -13.57 3.96
CA MET A 189 -6.37 -14.15 4.28
C MET A 189 -6.37 -15.67 4.05
N VAL A 190 -5.89 -16.12 2.89
CA VAL A 190 -5.81 -17.54 2.55
C VAL A 190 -4.76 -18.26 3.40
N ALA A 191 -3.61 -17.63 3.69
CA ALA A 191 -2.59 -18.20 4.56
C ALA A 191 -3.13 -18.45 5.98
N VAL A 192 -3.82 -17.48 6.58
CA VAL A 192 -4.43 -17.62 7.91
C VAL A 192 -5.56 -18.66 7.89
N ALA A 193 -6.33 -18.76 6.80
CA ALA A 193 -7.36 -19.80 6.69
C ALA A 193 -6.77 -21.23 6.65
N PHE A 194 -5.67 -21.44 5.93
CA PHE A 194 -4.96 -22.72 5.95
C PHE A 194 -4.29 -22.99 7.29
N ASP A 195 -3.70 -21.97 7.92
CA ASP A 195 -3.05 -22.08 9.22
C ASP A 195 -4.07 -22.51 10.29
N TRP A 196 -5.22 -21.83 10.37
CA TRP A 196 -6.34 -22.20 11.24
C TRP A 196 -6.78 -23.66 11.02
N PHE A 197 -6.96 -24.07 9.77
CA PHE A 197 -7.35 -25.44 9.44
C PHE A 197 -6.30 -26.45 9.88
N TYR A 198 -5.02 -26.21 9.61
CA TYR A 198 -3.94 -27.11 10.00
C TYR A 198 -3.70 -27.13 11.52
N GLN A 199 -3.93 -26.01 12.20
CA GLN A 199 -3.77 -25.92 13.64
C GLN A 199 -4.80 -26.78 14.39
N LEU A 200 -6.07 -26.72 13.97
CA LEU A 200 -7.14 -27.51 14.57
C LEU A 200 -7.08 -28.99 14.21
N THR A 201 -6.47 -29.36 13.08
CA THR A 201 -6.44 -30.74 12.60
C THR A 201 -5.08 -31.39 12.80
N PHE A 202 -4.08 -30.96 12.04
CA PHE A 202 -2.74 -31.54 11.99
C PHE A 202 -1.97 -31.31 13.29
N PHE A 203 -1.91 -30.07 13.78
CA PHE A 203 -1.17 -29.74 15.00
C PHE A 203 -1.82 -30.36 16.24
N ALA A 204 -3.15 -30.35 16.34
CA ALA A 204 -3.89 -31.07 17.38
C ALA A 204 -3.57 -32.57 17.41
N ALA A 205 -3.44 -33.22 16.24
CA ALA A 205 -3.04 -34.63 16.16
C ALA A 205 -1.60 -34.86 16.66
N VAL A 206 -0.67 -33.96 16.31
CA VAL A 206 0.73 -33.99 16.79
C VAL A 206 0.77 -33.84 18.31
N MET A 207 -0.06 -32.97 18.87
CA MET A 207 -0.19 -32.79 20.32
C MET A 207 -0.64 -34.07 21.04
N VAL A 208 -1.58 -34.85 20.46
CA VAL A 208 -1.98 -36.15 21.01
C VAL A 208 -0.84 -37.17 20.96
N LEU A 209 -0.04 -37.17 19.89
CA LEU A 209 1.15 -38.04 19.80
C LEU A 209 2.20 -37.65 20.83
N GLY A 210 2.47 -36.36 21.00
CA GLY A 210 3.33 -35.82 22.04
C GLY A 210 2.85 -36.17 23.45
N ALA A 211 1.54 -36.17 23.66
CA ALA A 211 0.92 -36.57 24.92
C ALA A 211 1.08 -38.06 25.23
N ARG A 212 0.95 -38.94 24.22
CA ARG A 212 1.22 -40.37 24.38
C ARG A 212 2.69 -40.64 24.71
N ARG A 213 3.60 -39.88 24.09
CA ARG A 213 5.05 -39.90 24.42
C ARG A 213 5.30 -39.48 25.87
N GLU A 214 4.69 -38.38 26.32
CA GLU A 214 4.80 -37.87 27.69
C GLU A 214 4.24 -38.88 28.71
N ALA A 215 3.09 -39.50 28.44
CA ALA A 215 2.47 -40.50 29.30
C ALA A 215 3.32 -41.78 29.46
N ALA A 216 4.07 -42.16 28.42
CA ALA A 216 5.01 -43.27 28.46
C ALA A 216 6.34 -42.92 29.17
N GLY A 217 6.58 -41.65 29.49
CA GLY A 217 7.77 -41.17 30.20
C GLY A 217 9.03 -41.07 29.35
N TYR A 218 8.88 -40.97 28.02
CA TYR A 218 10.01 -40.80 27.10
C TYR A 218 10.54 -39.37 27.09
N HIS A 219 11.85 -39.24 26.91
CA HIS A 219 12.56 -37.98 26.80
C HIS A 219 12.06 -37.16 25.60
N CYS A 220 12.05 -35.83 25.77
CA CYS A 220 11.45 -34.84 24.88
C CYS A 220 12.06 -34.76 23.48
N ILE A 221 13.39 -34.96 23.38
CA ILE A 221 14.14 -35.01 22.11
C ILE A 221 14.44 -36.47 21.69
N LEU A 222 14.94 -37.29 22.62
CA LEU A 222 15.35 -38.66 22.38
C LEU A 222 14.23 -39.63 22.79
N VAL A 223 13.28 -39.88 21.88
CA VAL A 223 12.02 -40.63 22.07
C VAL A 223 12.19 -42.05 22.66
N TRP A 224 13.42 -42.53 22.84
CA TRP A 224 13.80 -43.87 23.33
C TRP A 224 14.32 -43.91 24.79
N LYS A 225 14.57 -42.78 25.46
CA LYS A 225 15.14 -42.76 26.83
C LYS A 225 14.09 -42.38 27.87
N ARG A 226 13.90 -43.20 28.92
CA ARG A 226 12.97 -42.93 30.03
C ARG A 226 13.66 -42.10 31.12
N CYS A 227 13.00 -41.05 31.62
CA CYS A 227 13.51 -40.19 32.70
C CYS A 227 12.55 -40.19 33.90
N ASP A 228 13.06 -39.84 35.09
CA ASP A 228 12.27 -39.62 36.30
C ASP A 228 11.80 -38.16 36.42
N LYS A 229 10.67 -37.95 37.11
CA LYS A 229 9.97 -36.67 37.22
C LYS A 229 10.52 -35.82 38.39
N SER A 230 10.80 -34.55 38.14
CA SER A 230 10.86 -33.49 39.15
C SER A 230 9.69 -32.52 38.98
N GLU A 231 9.29 -31.85 40.05
CA GLU A 231 8.24 -30.82 40.04
C GLU A 231 8.86 -29.43 40.22
N ILE A 232 8.32 -28.42 39.53
CA ILE A 232 8.66 -27.00 39.76
C ILE A 232 7.37 -26.17 39.86
N GLU A 233 7.41 -25.25 40.83
CA GLU A 233 6.35 -24.43 41.40
C GLU A 233 6.04 -23.15 40.60
N LYS A 234 4.87 -22.56 40.91
CA LYS A 234 4.25 -21.40 40.24
C LYS A 234 4.96 -20.07 40.53
N VAL A 235 5.00 -19.19 39.53
CA VAL A 235 5.36 -17.77 39.69
C VAL A 235 4.08 -16.93 39.79
N GLY A 236 3.88 -16.29 40.94
CA GLY A 236 2.88 -15.25 41.13
C GLY A 236 3.37 -13.91 40.61
N LEU A 237 2.48 -13.14 39.99
CA LEU A 237 2.78 -11.84 39.41
C LEU A 237 1.77 -10.79 39.93
N PHE A 238 2.25 -9.71 40.54
CA PHE A 238 1.39 -8.67 41.13
C PHE A 238 1.67 -7.26 40.57
N ASN A 239 0.61 -6.66 40.03
CA ASN A 239 0.15 -5.25 40.01
C ASN A 239 1.15 -4.06 40.08
N PHE A 240 1.94 -3.87 39.01
CA PHE A 240 2.45 -2.54 38.59
C PHE A 240 2.09 -2.20 37.12
N ARG A 241 1.49 -3.14 36.38
CA ARG A 241 1.31 -3.07 34.92
C ARG A 241 0.23 -2.10 34.45
N VAL A 242 -0.80 -1.85 35.27
CA VAL A 242 -1.96 -1.03 34.86
C VAL A 242 -1.58 0.44 34.67
N ILE A 243 -0.74 1.00 35.56
CA ILE A 243 -0.29 2.40 35.46
C ILE A 243 0.63 2.60 34.26
N ILE A 244 1.54 1.66 34.02
CA ILE A 244 2.38 1.65 32.82
C ILE A 244 1.51 1.57 31.55
N TYR A 245 0.45 0.76 31.57
CA TYR A 245 -0.45 0.61 30.43
C TYR A 245 -1.24 1.88 30.14
N ILE A 246 -1.71 2.60 31.16
CA ILE A 246 -2.40 3.90 30.99
C ILE A 246 -1.43 4.95 30.41
N LEU A 247 -0.19 5.01 30.93
CA LEU A 247 0.85 5.90 30.39
C LEU A 247 1.18 5.57 28.93
N TYR A 248 1.26 4.28 28.60
CA TYR A 248 1.45 3.79 27.24
C TYR A 248 0.32 4.24 26.31
N ILE A 249 -0.96 4.07 26.72
CA ILE A 249 -2.12 4.50 25.92
C ILE A 249 -2.07 6.01 25.67
N PHE A 250 -1.79 6.82 26.70
CA PHE A 250 -1.73 8.27 26.54
C PHE A 250 -0.62 8.69 25.57
N THR A 251 0.57 8.08 25.69
CA THR A 251 1.70 8.36 24.79
C THR A 251 1.42 7.91 23.36
N ALA A 252 0.76 6.75 23.19
CA ALA A 252 0.34 6.25 21.89
C ALA A 252 -0.69 7.18 21.23
N PHE A 253 -1.70 7.64 21.97
CA PHE A 253 -2.70 8.59 21.46
C PHE A 253 -2.06 9.93 21.04
N TYR A 254 -1.16 10.45 21.87
CA TYR A 254 -0.40 11.67 21.55
C TYR A 254 0.46 11.49 20.29
N GLY A 255 1.12 10.34 20.14
CA GLY A 255 1.90 10.02 18.93
C GLY A 255 1.02 9.88 17.68
N CYS A 256 -0.13 9.22 17.80
CA CYS A 256 -1.09 9.09 16.69
C CYS A 256 -1.65 10.44 16.25
N ALA A 257 -1.86 11.39 17.17
CA ALA A 257 -2.34 12.73 16.84
C ALA A 257 -1.35 13.57 16.04
N GLN A 258 -0.05 13.23 16.05
CA GLN A 258 1.01 13.92 15.31
C GLN A 258 1.35 13.24 13.98
N LEU A 259 0.64 12.18 13.60
CA LEU A 259 0.96 11.42 12.40
C LEU A 259 0.61 12.21 11.13
N GLU A 260 1.63 12.74 10.46
CA GLU A 260 1.46 13.37 9.15
C GLU A 260 1.55 12.31 8.02
N PRO A 261 0.55 12.21 7.14
CA PRO A 261 0.59 11.29 6.02
C PRO A 261 1.58 11.81 4.97
N ASN A 262 2.76 11.19 4.89
CA ASN A 262 3.76 11.54 3.89
C ASN A 262 4.23 10.30 3.10
N LEU A 263 3.84 10.24 1.82
CA LEU A 263 4.22 9.20 0.87
C LEU A 263 5.27 9.75 -0.11
N THR A 264 6.45 10.09 0.42
CA THR A 264 7.56 10.58 -0.41
C THR A 264 8.21 9.41 -1.17
N PRO A 265 8.40 9.48 -2.50
CA PRO A 265 9.04 8.41 -3.27
C PRO A 265 10.46 8.08 -2.81
N SER A 266 11.19 9.05 -2.26
CA SER A 266 12.53 8.86 -1.69
C SER A 266 12.57 7.83 -0.55
N ARG A 267 11.46 7.60 0.16
CA ARG A 267 11.35 6.58 1.22
C ARG A 267 11.00 5.18 0.71
N LEU A 268 10.71 5.02 -0.59
CA LEU A 268 10.37 3.74 -1.20
C LEU A 268 11.60 3.00 -1.77
N VAL A 269 12.71 3.72 -1.94
CA VAL A 269 13.98 3.18 -2.47
C VAL A 269 14.95 2.87 -1.33
N VAL A 270 15.91 1.98 -1.57
CA VAL A 270 16.97 1.61 -0.61
C VAL A 270 17.82 2.85 -0.29
N ASP A 271 18.30 3.01 0.95
CA ASP A 271 19.12 4.16 1.39
C ASP A 271 20.42 4.38 0.59
N ASP A 272 21.00 3.31 0.04
CA ASP A 272 22.20 3.38 -0.82
C ASP A 272 21.86 3.60 -2.31
N SER A 273 20.59 3.85 -2.62
CA SER A 273 20.14 3.96 -4.01
C SER A 273 20.68 5.23 -4.68
N PRO A 274 21.23 5.11 -5.90
CA PRO A 274 21.65 6.26 -6.71
C PRO A 274 20.51 7.25 -7.01
N LEU A 275 19.25 6.79 -6.90
CA LEU A 275 18.06 7.61 -7.13
C LEU A 275 17.82 8.62 -6.02
N ILE A 276 18.30 8.39 -4.79
CA ILE A 276 18.03 9.29 -3.66
C ILE A 276 18.55 10.70 -3.95
N HIS A 277 19.74 10.80 -4.53
CA HIS A 277 20.29 12.10 -4.91
C HIS A 277 19.42 12.82 -5.95
N TYR A 278 18.92 12.09 -6.97
CA TYR A 278 18.00 12.65 -7.94
C TYR A 278 16.69 13.07 -7.28
N LEU A 279 16.06 12.20 -6.49
CA LEU A 279 14.76 12.45 -5.86
C LEU A 279 14.85 13.66 -4.92
N HIS A 280 15.93 13.78 -4.15
CA HIS A 280 16.17 14.93 -3.28
C HIS A 280 16.34 16.23 -4.08
N LEU A 281 17.01 16.21 -5.24
CA LEU A 281 17.12 17.37 -6.13
C LEU A 281 15.78 17.69 -6.80
N ALA A 282 15.05 16.68 -7.25
CA ALA A 282 13.76 16.82 -7.89
C ALA A 282 12.73 17.45 -6.93
N GLU A 283 12.65 16.93 -5.71
CA GLU A 283 11.74 17.39 -4.66
C GLU A 283 12.07 18.80 -4.17
N ASN A 284 13.34 19.08 -3.87
CA ASN A 284 13.72 20.34 -3.23
C ASN A 284 14.03 21.49 -4.20
N ARG A 285 14.33 21.20 -5.46
CA ARG A 285 14.75 22.21 -6.45
C ARG A 285 13.83 22.21 -7.67
N ILE A 286 13.69 21.09 -8.38
CA ILE A 286 13.03 21.06 -9.69
C ILE A 286 11.52 21.32 -9.57
N TRP A 287 10.82 20.56 -8.73
CA TRP A 287 9.36 20.69 -8.58
C TRP A 287 8.95 21.99 -7.90
N ALA A 288 9.80 22.50 -7.01
CA ALA A 288 9.61 23.80 -6.38
C ALA A 288 9.74 24.95 -7.38
N GLU A 289 10.60 24.80 -8.40
CA GLU A 289 10.80 25.80 -9.45
C GLU A 289 9.63 25.84 -10.44
N GLY A 290 9.02 24.70 -10.79
CA GLY A 290 7.81 24.66 -11.59
C GLY A 290 7.65 23.37 -12.40
N LEU A 291 6.43 22.87 -12.49
CA LEU A 291 6.07 21.68 -13.25
C LEU A 291 4.94 21.99 -14.23
N ILE A 292 5.00 21.41 -15.42
CA ILE A 292 4.04 21.64 -16.50
C ILE A 292 2.83 20.71 -16.30
N GLY A 293 1.67 21.29 -16.01
CA GLY A 293 0.38 20.61 -16.08
C GLY A 293 -0.16 20.66 -17.50
N ARG A 294 -0.52 19.51 -18.07
CA ARG A 294 -1.17 19.42 -19.39
C ARG A 294 -2.67 19.40 -19.21
N VAL A 295 -3.37 20.34 -19.82
CA VAL A 295 -4.83 20.44 -19.72
C VAL A 295 -5.44 19.90 -21.01
N TYR A 296 -6.11 18.77 -20.90
CA TYR A 296 -6.84 18.15 -22.01
C TYR A 296 -8.28 18.62 -22.00
N VAL A 297 -8.75 19.16 -23.12
CA VAL A 297 -10.15 19.52 -23.33
C VAL A 297 -10.75 18.47 -24.25
N ASN A 298 -11.59 17.59 -23.68
CA ASN A 298 -12.15 16.44 -24.42
C ASN A 298 -13.32 16.82 -25.32
N LYS A 299 -13.93 17.99 -25.09
CA LYS A 299 -15.03 18.50 -25.89
C LYS A 299 -14.81 19.97 -26.19
N ALA A 300 -14.17 20.23 -27.32
CA ALA A 300 -13.94 21.59 -27.79
C ALA A 300 -15.26 22.22 -28.26
N PRO A 301 -15.50 23.49 -27.93
CA PRO A 301 -16.66 24.19 -28.43
C PRO A 301 -16.43 24.67 -29.86
N ASP A 302 -17.47 25.23 -30.46
CA ASP A 302 -17.36 25.86 -31.77
C ASP A 302 -16.66 27.22 -31.65
N PHE A 303 -15.43 27.32 -32.12
CA PHE A 303 -14.62 28.54 -32.02
C PHE A 303 -15.08 29.67 -32.97
N ARG A 304 -16.11 29.43 -33.79
CA ARG A 304 -16.77 30.47 -34.59
C ARG A 304 -17.66 31.37 -33.72
N ASP A 305 -18.12 30.86 -32.58
CA ASP A 305 -18.94 31.59 -31.62
C ASP A 305 -18.05 32.34 -30.60
N PRO A 306 -18.09 33.69 -30.55
CA PRO A 306 -17.30 34.47 -29.61
C PRO A 306 -17.54 34.12 -28.14
N GLU A 307 -18.78 33.81 -27.74
CA GLU A 307 -19.10 33.50 -26.33
C GLU A 307 -18.41 32.21 -25.87
N GLN A 308 -18.32 31.23 -26.77
CA GLN A 308 -17.64 29.97 -26.51
C GLN A 308 -16.12 30.13 -26.44
N VAL A 309 -15.55 31.00 -27.28
CA VAL A 309 -14.12 31.36 -27.23
C VAL A 309 -13.80 32.00 -25.88
N ASP A 310 -14.61 32.96 -25.43
CA ASP A 310 -14.44 33.62 -24.14
C ASP A 310 -14.59 32.63 -22.98
N ARG A 311 -15.50 31.65 -23.09
CA ARG A 311 -15.65 30.59 -22.08
C ARG A 311 -14.38 29.76 -21.92
N VAL A 312 -13.72 29.40 -23.03
CA VAL A 312 -12.43 28.68 -23.00
C VAL A 312 -11.33 29.56 -22.41
N LEU A 313 -11.28 30.84 -22.77
CA LEU A 313 -10.30 31.78 -22.23
C LEU A 313 -10.49 32.00 -20.72
N ASN A 314 -11.73 32.00 -20.22
CA ASN A 314 -12.04 32.08 -18.79
C ASN A 314 -11.55 30.84 -18.03
N LEU A 315 -11.73 29.63 -18.58
CA LEU A 315 -11.14 28.41 -17.99
C LEU A 315 -9.61 28.53 -17.86
N VAL A 316 -8.95 29.01 -18.91
CA VAL A 316 -7.49 29.20 -18.91
C VAL A 316 -7.09 30.24 -17.86
N HIS A 317 -7.83 31.36 -17.78
CA HIS A 317 -7.59 32.40 -16.79
C HIS A 317 -7.78 31.89 -15.35
N ASP A 318 -8.82 31.11 -15.08
CA ASP A 318 -9.08 30.53 -13.76
C ASP A 318 -7.93 29.61 -13.32
N LEU A 319 -7.38 28.81 -14.24
CA LEU A 319 -6.22 27.96 -13.96
C LEU A 319 -4.94 28.79 -13.70
N GLU A 320 -4.74 29.87 -14.46
CA GLU A 320 -3.59 30.79 -14.31
C GLU A 320 -3.67 31.68 -13.06
N SER A 321 -4.88 31.96 -12.59
CA SER A 321 -5.14 32.79 -11.41
C SER A 321 -4.90 32.04 -10.09
N THR A 322 -4.65 30.72 -10.15
CA THR A 322 -4.41 29.92 -8.96
C THR A 322 -3.12 30.35 -8.23
N PRO A 323 -3.07 30.30 -6.88
CA PRO A 323 -1.93 30.76 -6.10
C PRO A 323 -0.63 30.00 -6.39
N TYR A 324 -0.75 28.78 -6.93
CA TYR A 324 0.38 27.95 -7.31
C TYR A 324 0.75 28.06 -8.79
N SER A 325 -0.01 28.78 -9.61
CA SER A 325 0.33 29.00 -11.02
C SER A 325 1.57 29.90 -11.14
N MET A 326 2.34 29.69 -12.20
CA MET A 326 3.41 30.60 -12.61
C MET A 326 2.89 31.78 -13.46
N GLY A 327 1.57 31.87 -13.64
CA GLY A 327 0.87 32.94 -14.32
C GLY A 327 0.80 32.78 -15.85
N PRO A 328 0.23 33.77 -16.55
CA PRO A 328 -0.11 33.66 -17.97
C PRO A 328 1.08 33.44 -18.90
N ASN A 329 2.27 33.95 -18.53
CA ASN A 329 3.50 33.80 -19.31
C ASN A 329 4.02 32.36 -19.34
N SER A 330 3.55 31.50 -18.43
CA SER A 330 3.91 30.09 -18.39
C SER A 330 2.99 29.19 -19.20
N THR A 331 1.87 29.74 -19.71
CA THR A 331 0.87 28.98 -20.43
C THR A 331 1.18 28.99 -21.93
N SER A 332 1.40 27.79 -22.46
CA SER A 332 1.47 27.57 -23.90
C SER A 332 0.08 27.19 -24.39
N PHE A 333 -0.58 28.10 -25.13
CA PHE A 333 -1.90 27.87 -25.71
C PHE A 333 -2.07 28.44 -27.13
N TRP A 334 -2.34 27.57 -28.11
CA TRP A 334 -2.47 27.93 -29.53
C TRP A 334 -3.49 29.02 -29.82
N LEU A 335 -4.60 29.08 -29.08
CA LEU A 335 -5.69 30.01 -29.37
C LEU A 335 -5.28 31.46 -29.13
N ARG A 336 -4.39 31.73 -28.17
CA ARG A 336 -3.85 33.08 -27.93
C ARG A 336 -2.98 33.54 -29.09
N GLU A 337 -2.06 32.69 -29.53
CA GLU A 337 -1.19 32.96 -30.68
C GLU A 337 -2.00 33.09 -31.97
N PHE A 338 -3.01 32.23 -32.13
CA PHE A 338 -3.92 32.30 -33.27
C PHE A 338 -4.75 33.59 -33.27
N ASN A 339 -5.24 34.05 -32.11
CA ASN A 339 -5.96 35.31 -31.99
C ASN A 339 -5.06 36.51 -32.34
N ASN A 340 -3.78 36.51 -31.92
CA ASN A 340 -2.80 37.52 -32.34
C ASN A 340 -2.56 37.49 -33.86
N TYR A 341 -2.50 36.30 -34.46
CA TYR A 341 -2.37 36.15 -35.91
C TYR A 341 -3.63 36.60 -36.66
N LYS A 342 -4.82 36.29 -36.12
CA LYS A 342 -6.12 36.63 -36.72
C LYS A 342 -6.34 38.15 -36.79
N GLN A 343 -5.77 38.94 -35.88
CA GLN A 343 -5.88 40.41 -35.89
C GLN A 343 -5.38 41.07 -37.19
N TYR A 344 -4.53 40.40 -37.97
CA TYR A 344 -4.03 40.91 -39.25
C TYR A 344 -4.97 40.63 -40.44
N PHE A 345 -6.04 39.86 -40.25
CA PHE A 345 -7.00 39.49 -41.28
C PHE A 345 -8.37 40.13 -40.99
N THR A 346 -9.20 40.30 -42.03
CA THR A 346 -10.56 40.82 -41.89
C THR A 346 -11.41 39.84 -41.05
N GLU A 347 -12.18 40.36 -40.09
CA GLU A 347 -12.99 39.58 -39.15
C GLU A 347 -14.13 38.82 -39.85
N ASP A 348 -13.81 37.66 -40.41
CA ASP A 348 -14.78 36.71 -40.94
C ASP A 348 -14.73 35.43 -40.09
N ASN A 349 -15.65 35.33 -39.12
CA ASN A 349 -15.75 34.18 -38.23
C ASN A 349 -16.12 32.89 -38.98
N GLU A 350 -16.74 32.97 -40.16
CA GLU A 350 -17.03 31.78 -40.96
C GLU A 350 -15.76 31.11 -41.49
N ARG A 351 -14.68 31.88 -41.68
CA ARG A 351 -13.38 31.39 -42.15
C ARG A 351 -12.44 30.95 -41.04
N PHE A 352 -12.87 30.94 -39.78
CA PHE A 352 -12.02 30.61 -38.62
C PHE A 352 -11.17 29.35 -38.84
N TYR A 353 -11.80 28.22 -39.17
CA TYR A 353 -11.10 26.94 -39.33
C TYR A 353 -10.21 26.88 -40.57
N ILE A 354 -10.52 27.65 -41.62
CA ILE A 354 -9.67 27.76 -42.81
C ILE A 354 -8.41 28.54 -42.46
N THR A 355 -8.56 29.67 -41.78
CA THR A 355 -7.45 30.49 -41.31
C THR A 355 -6.59 29.75 -40.29
N LEU A 356 -7.22 28.96 -39.40
CA LEU A 356 -6.50 28.11 -38.43
C LEU A 356 -5.63 27.06 -39.13
N LYS A 357 -6.14 26.40 -40.17
CA LYS A 357 -5.32 25.47 -40.96
C LYS A 357 -4.15 26.17 -41.66
N SER A 358 -4.37 27.34 -42.23
CA SER A 358 -3.30 28.13 -42.83
C SER A 358 -2.25 28.55 -41.78
N PHE A 359 -2.69 28.90 -40.56
CA PHE A 359 -1.82 29.21 -39.44
C PHE A 359 -0.94 28.02 -39.04
N LEU A 360 -1.51 26.82 -38.94
CA LEU A 360 -0.79 25.59 -38.56
C LEU A 360 0.18 25.10 -39.65
N GLN A 361 -0.10 25.39 -40.93
CA GLN A 361 0.83 25.09 -42.03
C GLN A 361 2.11 25.94 -42.02
N VAL A 362 2.13 27.06 -41.28
CA VAL A 362 3.34 27.88 -41.13
C VAL A 362 4.37 27.12 -40.29
N SER A 363 5.62 27.05 -40.76
CA SER A 363 6.70 26.23 -40.14
C SER A 363 6.88 26.47 -38.64
N PHE A 364 6.71 27.72 -38.18
CA PHE A 364 6.85 28.09 -36.77
C PHE A 364 5.68 27.62 -35.90
N ASN A 365 4.48 27.46 -36.46
CA ASN A 365 3.25 27.13 -35.74
C ASN A 365 2.83 25.66 -35.88
N ASN A 366 3.47 24.91 -36.76
CA ASN A 366 3.17 23.51 -37.03
C ASN A 366 3.24 22.61 -35.78
N HIS A 367 4.00 23.01 -34.74
CA HIS A 367 4.03 22.29 -33.48
C HIS A 367 2.66 22.23 -32.78
N TRP A 368 1.77 23.20 -33.02
CA TRP A 368 0.41 23.19 -32.47
C TRP A 368 -0.52 22.18 -33.15
N GLU A 369 -0.16 21.66 -34.33
CA GLU A 369 -0.97 20.63 -35.01
C GLU A 369 -1.04 19.35 -34.16
N THR A 370 0.01 19.04 -33.38
CA THR A 370 -0.01 17.88 -32.47
C THR A 370 -0.92 18.08 -31.27
N ASP A 371 -1.26 19.32 -30.96
CA ASP A 371 -2.07 19.69 -29.80
C ASP A 371 -3.57 19.77 -30.13
N ILE A 372 -3.94 19.62 -31.39
CA ILE A 372 -5.30 19.80 -31.90
C ILE A 372 -5.77 18.50 -32.56
N HIS A 373 -6.99 18.07 -32.22
CA HIS A 373 -7.66 16.97 -32.89
C HIS A 373 -8.85 17.47 -33.71
N TRP A 374 -8.85 17.14 -35.00
CA TRP A 374 -9.90 17.50 -35.94
C TRP A 374 -10.97 16.41 -36.05
N ALA A 375 -12.23 16.81 -36.14
CA ALA A 375 -13.32 15.90 -36.48
C ALA A 375 -14.19 16.47 -37.59
N ASN A 376 -14.65 15.57 -38.47
CA ASN A 376 -15.48 15.90 -39.61
C ASN A 376 -16.97 15.77 -39.27
N TYR A 377 -17.70 16.89 -39.35
CA TYR A 377 -19.15 16.95 -39.11
C TYR A 377 -19.94 17.15 -40.42
N GLY A 378 -19.31 16.89 -41.57
CA GLY A 378 -19.90 16.98 -42.90
C GLY A 378 -18.86 17.28 -43.98
N PRO A 379 -19.23 17.27 -45.27
CA PRO A 379 -18.30 17.39 -46.40
C PRO A 379 -17.53 18.73 -46.48
N LYS A 380 -17.88 19.73 -45.66
CA LYS A 380 -17.19 21.03 -45.56
C LYS A 380 -17.10 21.60 -44.13
N ASN A 381 -17.39 20.81 -43.10
CA ASN A 381 -17.50 21.30 -41.72
C ASN A 381 -16.58 20.50 -40.80
N GLU A 382 -15.28 20.60 -41.07
CA GLU A 382 -14.24 20.08 -40.20
C GLU A 382 -13.97 21.09 -39.08
N ARG A 383 -14.05 20.64 -37.83
CA ARG A 383 -13.85 21.48 -36.66
C ARG A 383 -12.92 20.80 -35.67
N VAL A 384 -12.33 21.60 -34.80
CA VAL A 384 -11.58 21.10 -33.66
C VAL A 384 -12.55 20.42 -32.69
N ASP A 385 -12.24 19.18 -32.32
CA ASP A 385 -13.04 18.35 -31.42
C ASP A 385 -12.40 18.24 -30.03
N LYS A 386 -11.08 18.16 -30.00
CA LYS A 386 -10.28 18.09 -28.77
C LYS A 386 -9.02 18.89 -28.93
N PHE A 387 -8.51 19.43 -27.84
CA PHE A 387 -7.21 20.07 -27.85
C PHE A 387 -6.53 19.94 -26.49
N VAL A 388 -5.22 20.16 -26.48
CA VAL A 388 -4.42 20.25 -25.27
C VAL A 388 -3.75 21.62 -25.21
N PHE A 389 -3.54 22.10 -24.00
CA PHE A 389 -2.66 23.23 -23.73
C PHE A 389 -1.87 22.96 -22.46
N THR A 390 -0.82 23.71 -22.23
CA THR A 390 0.06 23.47 -21.08
C THR A 390 0.21 24.74 -20.26
N THR A 391 0.27 24.59 -18.94
CA THR A 391 0.49 25.71 -18.01
C THR A 391 1.33 25.22 -16.83
N ALA A 392 2.17 26.10 -16.28
CA ALA A 392 3.13 25.69 -15.25
C ALA A 392 2.64 26.05 -13.83
N PHE A 393 2.91 25.15 -12.89
CA PHE A 393 2.55 25.29 -11.48
C PHE A 393 3.75 25.00 -10.58
N LYS A 394 3.88 25.74 -9.48
CA LYS A 394 4.90 25.53 -8.46
C LYS A 394 4.40 24.53 -7.43
N ILE A 395 5.12 23.43 -7.25
CA ILE A 395 4.74 22.35 -6.32
C ILE A 395 5.87 22.20 -5.30
N ALA A 396 5.74 22.88 -4.16
CA ALA A 396 6.73 22.85 -3.09
C ALA A 396 6.66 21.58 -2.23
N SER A 397 5.50 20.90 -2.18
CA SER A 397 5.32 19.69 -1.36
C SER A 397 4.20 18.79 -1.89
N TRP A 398 4.17 17.54 -1.43
CA TRP A 398 3.11 16.57 -1.76
C TRP A 398 1.73 16.99 -1.23
N ASN A 399 1.68 17.74 -0.13
CA ASN A 399 0.43 18.31 0.38
C ASN A 399 -0.09 19.39 -0.57
N VAL A 400 0.78 20.30 -1.02
CA VAL A 400 0.44 21.32 -2.03
C VAL A 400 -0.02 20.66 -3.32
N ARG A 401 0.61 19.57 -3.76
CA ARG A 401 0.16 18.81 -4.95
C ARG A 401 -1.27 18.30 -4.78
N THR A 402 -1.60 17.78 -3.60
CA THR A 402 -2.93 17.23 -3.31
C THR A 402 -3.98 18.34 -3.29
N GLU A 403 -3.67 19.49 -2.69
CA GLU A 403 -4.54 20.67 -2.72
C GLU A 403 -4.73 21.20 -4.14
N LEU A 404 -3.65 21.33 -4.91
CA LEU A 404 -3.66 21.76 -6.30
C LEU A 404 -4.53 20.85 -7.19
N LEU A 405 -4.44 19.53 -7.00
CA LEU A 405 -5.26 18.55 -7.70
C LEU A 405 -6.76 18.72 -7.37
N LEU A 406 -7.11 19.03 -6.12
CA LEU A 406 -8.48 19.33 -5.73
C LEU A 406 -8.95 20.67 -6.32
N MET A 407 -8.08 21.67 -6.38
CA MET A 407 -8.36 22.97 -7.02
C MET A 407 -8.61 22.82 -8.51
N TRP A 408 -7.77 22.08 -9.24
CA TRP A 408 -7.98 21.79 -10.67
C TRP A 408 -9.32 21.12 -10.93
N ARG A 409 -9.68 20.12 -10.10
CA ARG A 409 -11.00 19.46 -10.19
C ARG A 409 -12.15 20.41 -9.90
N ASN A 410 -11.98 21.30 -8.93
CA ASN A 410 -12.98 22.32 -8.62
C ASN A 410 -13.16 23.26 -9.81
N ILE A 411 -12.08 23.81 -10.38
CA ILE A 411 -12.13 24.73 -11.53
C ILE A 411 -12.76 24.03 -12.74
N THR A 412 -12.26 22.86 -13.13
CA THR A 412 -12.80 22.10 -14.28
C THR A 412 -14.27 21.72 -14.11
N SER A 413 -14.75 21.52 -12.86
CA SER A 413 -16.18 21.26 -12.60
C SER A 413 -17.11 22.45 -12.85
N HIS A 414 -16.58 23.69 -12.91
CA HIS A 414 -17.37 24.87 -13.29
C HIS A 414 -17.60 24.97 -14.81
N TYR A 415 -16.90 24.16 -15.61
CA TYR A 415 -16.97 24.11 -17.07
C TYR A 415 -17.29 22.70 -17.57
N PRO A 416 -18.42 22.09 -17.13
CA PRO A 416 -18.76 20.70 -17.49
C PRO A 416 -18.92 20.50 -19.00
N GLU A 417 -19.25 21.55 -19.75
CA GLU A 417 -19.40 21.54 -21.21
C GLU A 417 -18.11 21.24 -21.98
N LEU A 418 -16.94 21.54 -21.38
CA LEU A 418 -15.62 21.36 -22.00
C LEU A 418 -15.00 19.98 -21.68
N GLU A 419 -15.51 19.29 -20.66
CA GLU A 419 -14.97 18.01 -20.17
C GLU A 419 -13.44 18.07 -19.96
N ALA A 420 -12.97 19.19 -19.38
CA ALA A 420 -11.56 19.49 -19.21
C ALA A 420 -10.91 18.66 -18.08
N LEU A 421 -9.68 18.21 -18.30
CA LEU A 421 -8.90 17.43 -17.34
C LEU A 421 -7.47 17.96 -17.28
N VAL A 422 -7.01 18.31 -16.08
CA VAL A 422 -5.58 18.61 -15.84
C VAL A 422 -4.84 17.32 -15.53
N PHE A 423 -3.90 16.97 -16.39
CA PHE A 423 -3.05 15.80 -16.30
C PHE A 423 -1.63 16.20 -15.88
N ASP A 424 -1.12 15.47 -14.91
CA ASP A 424 0.28 15.43 -14.53
C ASP A 424 0.62 13.97 -14.18
N GLU A 425 1.85 13.56 -14.50
CA GLU A 425 2.28 12.16 -14.42
C GLU A 425 2.22 11.61 -12.99
N ASN A 426 2.37 12.44 -11.96
CA ASN A 426 2.43 11.99 -10.56
C ASN A 426 1.12 12.22 -9.79
N ASN A 427 0.08 12.76 -10.43
CA ASN A 427 -1.22 13.01 -9.79
C ASN A 427 -1.86 11.75 -9.21
N PHE A 428 -1.57 10.57 -9.75
CA PHE A 428 -2.10 9.31 -9.24
C PHE A 428 -1.66 9.02 -7.79
N TYR A 429 -0.46 9.45 -7.38
CA TYR A 429 0.00 9.31 -5.99
C TYR A 429 -0.84 10.18 -5.04
N SER A 430 -1.10 11.44 -5.41
CA SER A 430 -1.98 12.34 -4.65
C SER A 430 -3.42 11.85 -4.60
N ASP A 431 -3.91 11.22 -5.68
CA ASP A 431 -5.23 10.59 -5.69
C ASP A 431 -5.33 9.44 -4.70
N GLN A 432 -4.32 8.56 -4.64
CA GLN A 432 -4.27 7.50 -3.65
C GLN A 432 -4.20 8.05 -2.22
N ALA A 433 -3.35 9.04 -1.95
CA ALA A 433 -3.25 9.68 -0.65
C ALA A 433 -4.58 10.31 -0.20
N SER A 434 -5.26 11.04 -1.09
CA SER A 434 -6.55 11.66 -0.79
C SER A 434 -7.65 10.64 -0.50
N ARG A 435 -7.67 9.52 -1.22
CA ARG A 435 -8.62 8.42 -0.99
C ARG A 435 -8.32 7.68 0.32
N CYS A 436 -7.04 7.45 0.64
CA CYS A 436 -6.64 6.87 1.91
C CYS A 436 -7.11 7.73 3.08
N VAL A 437 -6.84 9.04 3.07
CA VAL A 437 -7.28 9.95 4.14
C VAL A 437 -8.81 9.95 4.28
N LYS A 438 -9.55 9.98 3.16
CA LYS A 438 -11.02 9.90 3.19
C LYS A 438 -11.53 8.57 3.74
N SER A 439 -10.94 7.45 3.32
CA SER A 439 -11.28 6.11 3.80
C SER A 439 -10.99 5.96 5.29
N THR A 440 -9.82 6.43 5.76
CA THR A 440 -9.45 6.38 7.17
C THR A 440 -10.38 7.25 8.00
N LYS A 441 -10.64 8.50 7.62
CA LYS A 441 -11.59 9.38 8.34
C LYS A 441 -13.02 8.84 8.33
N ALA A 442 -13.47 8.24 7.23
CA ALA A 442 -14.78 7.60 7.16
C ALA A 442 -14.87 6.40 8.12
N ARG A 443 -13.81 5.58 8.19
CA ARG A 443 -13.72 4.46 9.15
C ARG A 443 -13.59 4.94 10.58
N GLU A 444 -12.81 5.99 10.85
CA GLU A 444 -12.71 6.63 12.16
C GLU A 444 -14.09 7.11 12.62
N ASN A 445 -14.87 7.79 11.77
CA ASN A 445 -16.22 8.24 12.15
C ASN A 445 -17.20 7.10 12.46
N LEU A 446 -17.04 5.94 11.81
CA LEU A 446 -17.80 4.73 12.12
C LEU A 446 -17.35 4.12 13.45
N ILE A 447 -16.05 3.92 13.63
CA ILE A 447 -15.44 3.39 14.87
C ILE A 447 -15.75 4.31 16.05
N TYR A 448 -15.69 5.64 15.88
CA TYR A 448 -15.96 6.61 16.94
C TYR A 448 -17.41 6.51 17.42
N LYS A 449 -18.36 6.24 16.52
CA LYS A 449 -19.76 6.02 16.89
C LYS A 449 -19.98 4.71 17.63
N ASP A 450 -19.36 3.63 17.16
CA ASP A 450 -19.58 2.30 17.71
C ASP A 450 -18.78 2.07 19.01
N VAL A 451 -17.51 2.47 19.03
CA VAL A 451 -16.62 2.33 20.18
C VAL A 451 -17.00 3.26 21.31
N LEU A 452 -17.37 4.53 21.08
CA LEU A 452 -17.86 5.37 22.19
C LEU A 452 -19.20 4.86 22.74
N GLY A 453 -20.06 4.29 21.88
CA GLY A 453 -21.29 3.64 22.32
C GLY A 453 -21.03 2.45 23.24
N GLU A 454 -20.15 1.55 22.84
CA GLU A 454 -19.75 0.40 23.66
C GLU A 454 -18.94 0.80 24.90
N PHE A 455 -18.04 1.77 24.80
CA PHE A 455 -17.24 2.25 25.92
C PHE A 455 -18.12 2.94 26.96
N TYR A 456 -19.12 3.71 26.54
CA TYR A 456 -20.13 4.30 27.43
C TYR A 456 -20.99 3.21 28.12
N ASN A 457 -21.43 2.20 27.36
CA ASN A 457 -22.19 1.08 27.91
C ASN A 457 -21.36 0.25 28.90
N ASN A 458 -20.09 -0.01 28.60
CA ASN A 458 -19.18 -0.74 29.48
C ASN A 458 -18.80 0.08 30.73
N LEU A 459 -18.60 1.40 30.63
CA LEU A 459 -18.39 2.27 31.79
C LEU A 459 -19.64 2.35 32.69
N SER A 460 -20.83 2.38 32.09
CA SER A 460 -22.10 2.29 32.81
C SER A 460 -22.23 0.95 33.55
N ALA A 461 -21.92 -0.16 32.87
CA ALA A 461 -21.94 -1.50 33.47
C ALA A 461 -20.91 -1.64 34.61
N MET A 462 -19.69 -1.16 34.42
CA MET A 462 -18.64 -1.17 35.44
C MET A 462 -18.97 -0.25 36.63
N SER A 463 -19.62 0.90 36.38
CA SER A 463 -20.16 1.78 37.43
C SER A 463 -21.29 1.11 38.21
N SER A 464 -22.14 0.32 37.56
CA SER A 464 -23.20 -0.44 38.23
C SER A 464 -22.65 -1.56 39.12
N LEU A 465 -21.64 -2.29 38.63
CA LEU A 465 -20.96 -3.35 39.37
C LEU A 465 -20.16 -2.81 40.57
N LEU A 466 -19.51 -1.66 40.42
CA LEU A 466 -18.82 -0.96 41.52
C LEU A 466 -19.81 -0.44 42.57
N LYS A 467 -21.01 -0.01 42.17
CA LYS A 467 -22.06 0.37 43.12
C LYS A 467 -22.62 -0.84 43.87
N GLU A 468 -22.76 -2.00 43.22
CA GLU A 468 -23.20 -3.23 43.89
C GLU A 468 -22.14 -3.77 44.86
N SER A 469 -20.83 -3.70 44.54
CA SER A 469 -19.78 -4.18 45.45
C SER A 469 -19.46 -3.24 46.61
N LEU A 470 -19.86 -1.96 46.54
CA LEU A 470 -19.72 -0.99 47.64
C LEU A 470 -20.93 -1.00 48.59
N PHE A 471 -22.03 -1.66 48.22
CA PHE A 471 -23.26 -1.75 49.02
C PHE A 471 -23.57 -3.17 49.55
N SER A 472 -22.69 -4.16 49.33
CA SER A 472 -22.65 -5.44 50.05
C SER A 472 -21.49 -5.46 51.02
#